data_AF-A0A117QLH4-F1
#
_entry.id   AF-A0A117QLH4-F1
#
_cell.length_a   1.000
_cell.length_b   1.000
_cell.length_c   1.000
_cell.angle_alpha   90.00
_cell.angle_beta   90.00
_cell.angle_gamma   90.00
#
_symmetry.space_group_name_H-M   'P 1'
#
loop_
_entity.id
_entity.type
_entity.pdbx_description
1 polymer ?
#
loop_
_entity_poly.entity_id
_entity_poly.type
_entity_poly.pdbx_seq_one_letter_code
_entity_poly.pdbx_strand_id
1 'polypeptide(L)'
;MTDHIDGAALLNEVEAFHRRFNVFPHEAAYVAVALWDAHAHLLDCFDSTPRLAFLSPEPGSGKSRALEIVDTLVPQPMTAVNASAAALFRAVSGPSGRPTILFDEIDTIFGPKAGDNEELRGFLNAGHRRTGVTYRCIGDGGNQTVQAFPSYCAVAVAGLGSLPDTIMTRSVIIRMRRKGRNERVEPYRARIHEAEGHRLRDRLAQWAEQARAQVVDAWPDMPDGVTDRPADVWEPLLTVADTAGGTWPQRAREACVALVKASRANDKGSLGIRLLTDLRDHVMVGIDRLPTVAILDRLNALDDAPWADLGGKPLDNRRLSRMLAEYMTADNEPITSRNIKTAGSVLKGYYATDLWDAWARYCPPPPESPLPPLPGTENLA
;
A
#
# COMPACT_ATOMS: atom_id res chain seq x y z
N MET A 1 -4.53 -28.23 -31.11
CA MET A 1 -3.43 -28.16 -30.13
C MET A 1 -3.10 -26.70 -29.96
N THR A 2 -3.44 -26.12 -28.83
CA THR A 2 -2.97 -24.77 -28.47
C THR A 2 -1.47 -24.86 -28.27
N ASP A 3 -0.72 -23.95 -28.91
CA ASP A 3 0.73 -23.90 -28.77
C ASP A 3 1.09 -23.54 -27.32
N HIS A 4 2.09 -24.20 -26.74
CA HIS A 4 2.50 -23.98 -25.35
C HIS A 4 3.18 -22.60 -25.24
N ILE A 5 2.69 -21.74 -24.36
CA ILE A 5 3.27 -20.41 -24.16
C ILE A 5 4.31 -20.47 -23.03
N ASP A 6 5.55 -20.11 -23.34
CA ASP A 6 6.59 -19.90 -22.33
C ASP A 6 6.26 -18.64 -21.51
N GLY A 7 5.88 -18.84 -20.25
CA GLY A 7 5.49 -17.77 -19.33
C GLY A 7 6.64 -16.82 -19.01
N ALA A 8 7.85 -17.32 -18.82
CA ALA A 8 9.02 -16.49 -18.52
C ALA A 8 9.37 -15.57 -19.69
N ALA A 9 9.33 -16.09 -20.91
CA ALA A 9 9.54 -15.30 -22.11
C ALA A 9 8.44 -14.24 -22.29
N LEU A 10 7.16 -14.61 -22.08
CA LEU A 10 6.05 -13.67 -22.17
C LEU A 10 6.15 -12.54 -21.14
N LEU A 11 6.48 -12.84 -19.88
CA LEU A 11 6.66 -11.82 -18.86
C LEU A 11 7.85 -10.89 -19.18
N ASN A 12 8.92 -11.39 -19.81
CA ASN A 12 10.00 -10.53 -20.29
C ASN A 12 9.52 -9.54 -21.36
N GLU A 13 8.62 -9.96 -22.26
CA GLU A 13 8.01 -9.08 -23.27
C GLU A 13 7.10 -8.02 -22.62
N VAL A 14 6.29 -8.41 -21.64
CA VAL A 14 5.44 -7.48 -20.86
C VAL A 14 6.29 -6.45 -20.11
N GLU A 15 7.34 -6.90 -19.44
CA GLU A 15 8.28 -6.01 -18.76
C GLU A 15 8.97 -5.04 -19.72
N ALA A 16 9.42 -5.54 -20.88
CA ALA A 16 10.01 -4.72 -21.92
C ALA A 16 9.03 -3.66 -22.44
N PHE A 17 7.75 -4.01 -22.60
CA PHE A 17 6.70 -3.07 -22.97
C PHE A 17 6.52 -1.97 -21.91
N HIS A 18 6.54 -2.29 -20.62
CA HIS A 18 6.56 -1.27 -19.57
C HIS A 18 7.79 -0.38 -19.65
N ARG A 19 8.99 -0.95 -19.80
CA ARG A 19 10.26 -0.20 -19.86
C ARG A 19 10.32 0.78 -21.03
N ARG A 20 9.68 0.44 -22.16
CA ARG A 20 9.60 1.35 -23.32
C ARG A 20 8.91 2.66 -22.98
N PHE A 21 7.87 2.65 -22.14
CA PHE A 21 7.01 3.82 -21.91
C PHE A 21 7.07 4.39 -20.50
N ASN A 22 7.56 3.63 -19.52
CA ASN A 22 7.61 3.99 -18.12
C ASN A 22 9.04 4.05 -17.59
N VAL A 23 9.29 4.99 -16.69
CA VAL A 23 10.49 5.03 -15.84
C VAL A 23 10.06 4.75 -14.41
N PHE A 24 10.16 3.50 -13.98
CA PHE A 24 9.88 3.14 -12.60
C PHE A 24 11.10 3.41 -11.71
N PRO A 25 10.91 3.64 -10.40
CA PRO A 25 11.98 4.07 -9.50
C PRO A 25 13.11 3.05 -9.32
N HIS A 26 12.83 1.76 -9.53
CA HIS A 26 13.79 0.67 -9.36
C HIS A 26 13.34 -0.60 -10.12
N GLU A 27 14.27 -1.53 -10.32
CA GLU A 27 14.05 -2.81 -11.02
C GLU A 27 12.89 -3.63 -10.44
N ALA A 28 12.79 -3.70 -9.11
CA ALA A 28 11.70 -4.42 -8.43
C ALA A 28 10.29 -3.92 -8.79
N ALA A 29 10.13 -2.67 -9.23
CA ALA A 29 8.84 -2.13 -9.63
C ALA A 29 8.40 -2.66 -10.99
N TYR A 30 9.33 -2.85 -11.94
CA TYR A 30 9.03 -3.49 -13.22
C TYR A 30 8.59 -4.94 -13.02
N VAL A 31 9.28 -5.67 -12.16
CA VAL A 31 8.92 -7.05 -11.81
C VAL A 31 7.53 -7.10 -11.21
N ALA A 32 7.25 -6.27 -10.21
CA ALA A 32 5.97 -6.28 -9.51
C ALA A 32 4.79 -5.92 -10.43
N VAL A 33 4.97 -4.93 -11.32
CA VAL A 33 3.91 -4.51 -12.27
C VAL A 33 3.66 -5.59 -13.31
N ALA A 34 4.71 -6.15 -13.92
CA ALA A 34 4.54 -7.21 -14.93
C ALA A 34 3.86 -8.46 -14.34
N LEU A 35 4.21 -8.84 -13.11
CA LEU A 35 3.52 -9.93 -12.39
C LEU A 35 2.08 -9.57 -12.06
N TRP A 36 1.80 -8.32 -11.71
CA TRP A 36 0.45 -7.85 -11.39
C TRP A 36 -0.47 -7.91 -12.61
N ASP A 37 0.02 -7.52 -13.79
CA ASP A 37 -0.71 -7.61 -15.05
C ASP A 37 -1.08 -9.06 -15.36
N ALA A 38 -0.12 -9.99 -15.23
CA ALA A 38 -0.35 -11.41 -15.42
C ALA A 38 -1.32 -12.00 -14.38
N HIS A 39 -1.18 -11.61 -13.10
CA HIS A 39 -2.10 -12.01 -12.03
C HIS A 39 -3.55 -11.60 -12.32
N ALA A 40 -3.78 -10.45 -12.97
CA ALA A 40 -5.14 -10.01 -13.28
C ALA A 40 -5.90 -11.01 -14.18
N HIS A 41 -5.19 -11.76 -15.04
CA HIS A 41 -5.75 -12.85 -15.85
C HIS A 41 -6.01 -14.14 -15.06
N LEU A 42 -5.35 -14.30 -13.92
CA LEU A 42 -5.45 -15.44 -13.01
C LEU A 42 -6.25 -15.13 -11.74
N LEU A 43 -6.93 -13.97 -11.67
CA LEU A 43 -7.60 -13.45 -10.48
C LEU A 43 -8.49 -14.49 -9.76
N ASP A 44 -9.15 -15.34 -10.55
CA ASP A 44 -10.07 -16.36 -10.06
C ASP A 44 -9.38 -17.59 -9.44
N CYS A 45 -8.05 -17.65 -9.46
CA CYS A 45 -7.26 -18.69 -8.81
C CYS A 45 -6.86 -18.32 -7.39
N PHE A 46 -7.09 -17.06 -6.97
CA PHE A 46 -6.65 -16.56 -5.67
C PHE A 46 -7.82 -16.20 -4.75
N ASP A 47 -7.57 -16.28 -3.45
CA ASP A 47 -8.48 -15.84 -2.40
C ASP A 47 -8.30 -14.36 -2.04
N SER A 48 -7.09 -13.84 -2.23
CA SER A 48 -6.76 -12.42 -2.13
C SER A 48 -6.22 -11.88 -3.45
N THR A 49 -6.37 -10.57 -3.65
CA THR A 49 -5.80 -9.87 -4.79
C THR A 49 -5.10 -8.59 -4.35
N PRO A 50 -3.83 -8.37 -4.73
CA PRO A 50 -3.14 -7.14 -4.44
C PRO A 50 -3.75 -5.97 -5.22
N ARG A 51 -3.85 -4.82 -4.55
CA ARG A 51 -4.03 -3.54 -5.24
C ARG A 51 -2.71 -3.09 -5.83
N LEU A 52 -2.72 -2.42 -6.98
CA LEU A 52 -1.54 -1.75 -7.51
C LEU A 52 -1.68 -0.24 -7.32
N ALA A 53 -0.68 0.43 -6.75
CA ALA A 53 -0.77 1.87 -6.47
C ALA A 53 0.44 2.63 -7.00
N PHE A 54 0.24 3.45 -8.03
CA PHE A 54 1.22 4.40 -8.53
C PHE A 54 1.05 5.75 -7.80
N LEU A 55 1.95 6.07 -6.89
CA LEU A 55 1.82 7.26 -6.03
C LEU A 55 3.04 8.18 -6.16
N SER A 56 2.84 9.49 -6.09
CA SER A 56 3.94 10.46 -6.07
C SER A 56 3.54 11.74 -5.33
N PRO A 57 4.49 12.50 -4.77
CA PRO A 57 4.18 13.80 -4.17
C PRO A 57 3.75 14.85 -5.21
N GLU A 58 4.25 14.74 -6.45
CA GLU A 58 4.13 15.78 -7.47
C GLU A 58 3.50 15.29 -8.77
N PRO A 59 2.81 16.16 -9.53
CA PRO A 59 2.39 15.87 -10.90
C PRO A 59 3.57 15.62 -11.85
N GLY A 60 3.30 15.00 -13.00
CA GLY A 60 4.28 14.78 -14.08
C GLY A 60 5.30 13.66 -13.81
N SER A 61 5.02 12.78 -12.85
CA SER A 61 5.84 11.60 -12.50
C SER A 61 5.55 10.35 -13.34
N GLY A 62 4.60 10.40 -14.28
CA GLY A 62 4.26 9.26 -15.15
C GLY A 62 3.26 8.26 -14.58
N LYS A 63 2.53 8.57 -13.50
CA LYS A 63 1.51 7.70 -12.91
C LYS A 63 0.39 7.32 -13.88
N SER A 64 -0.24 8.32 -14.51
CA SER A 64 -1.30 8.11 -15.51
C SER A 64 -0.78 7.30 -16.70
N ARG A 65 0.46 7.55 -17.13
CA ARG A 65 1.12 6.75 -18.16
C ARG A 65 1.28 5.28 -17.74
N ALA A 66 1.67 5.02 -16.50
CA ALA A 66 1.77 3.65 -16.01
C ALA A 66 0.42 2.93 -16.05
N LEU A 67 -0.67 3.59 -15.61
CA LEU A 67 -2.03 3.06 -15.74
C LEU A 67 -2.45 2.86 -17.20
N GLU A 68 -2.15 3.81 -18.10
CA GLU A 68 -2.45 3.68 -19.54
C GLU A 68 -1.79 2.43 -20.15
N ILE A 69 -0.60 2.05 -19.70
CA ILE A 69 0.06 0.83 -20.18
C ILE A 69 -0.60 -0.41 -19.58
N VAL A 70 -0.88 -0.42 -18.27
CA VAL A 70 -1.62 -1.50 -17.59
C VAL A 70 -2.97 -1.76 -18.25
N ASP A 71 -3.72 -0.71 -18.62
CA ASP A 71 -5.01 -0.79 -19.32
C ASP A 71 -4.96 -1.68 -20.56
N THR A 72 -3.86 -1.62 -21.30
CA THR A 72 -3.69 -2.44 -22.51
C THR A 72 -3.32 -3.90 -22.26
N LEU A 73 -2.91 -4.25 -21.03
CA LEU A 73 -2.34 -5.55 -20.66
C LEU A 73 -3.27 -6.44 -19.83
N VAL A 74 -4.31 -5.86 -19.20
CA VAL A 74 -5.20 -6.54 -18.25
C VAL A 74 -6.54 -6.97 -18.88
N PRO A 75 -7.25 -7.96 -18.30
CA PRO A 75 -8.56 -8.35 -18.82
C PRO A 75 -9.65 -7.34 -18.42
N GLN A 76 -10.59 -7.08 -19.34
CA GLN A 76 -11.78 -6.24 -19.13
C GLN A 76 -11.48 -4.92 -18.38
N PRO A 77 -10.57 -4.07 -18.91
CA PRO A 77 -10.20 -2.85 -18.22
C PRO A 77 -11.40 -1.90 -18.10
N MET A 78 -11.57 -1.32 -16.91
CA MET A 78 -12.55 -0.28 -16.61
C MET A 78 -11.79 0.93 -16.05
N THR A 79 -11.33 1.79 -16.97
CA THR A 79 -10.65 3.03 -16.61
C THR A 79 -11.65 4.10 -16.17
N ALA A 80 -11.42 4.69 -15.00
CA ALA A 80 -12.27 5.69 -14.41
C ALA A 80 -11.44 6.79 -13.72
N VAL A 81 -11.85 8.06 -13.87
CA VAL A 81 -11.37 9.16 -13.01
C VAL A 81 -12.21 9.23 -11.72
N ASN A 82 -13.51 8.93 -11.85
CA ASN A 82 -14.44 8.78 -10.74
C ASN A 82 -15.52 7.77 -11.13
N ALA A 83 -16.03 7.02 -10.16
CA ALA A 83 -17.16 6.13 -10.32
C ALA A 83 -17.95 6.04 -9.01
N SER A 84 -19.28 6.07 -9.09
CA SER A 84 -20.11 5.83 -7.91
C SER A 84 -19.95 4.39 -7.43
N ALA A 85 -20.06 4.16 -6.12
CA ALA A 85 -20.01 2.81 -5.55
C ALA A 85 -21.05 1.89 -6.22
N ALA A 86 -22.26 2.40 -6.48
CA ALA A 86 -23.33 1.67 -7.17
C ALA A 86 -22.96 1.24 -8.60
N ALA A 87 -22.21 2.06 -9.35
CA ALA A 87 -21.74 1.68 -10.69
C ALA A 87 -20.70 0.56 -10.60
N LEU A 88 -19.79 0.62 -9.63
CA LEU A 88 -18.74 -0.39 -9.43
C LEU A 88 -19.32 -1.73 -8.99
N PHE A 89 -20.25 -1.73 -8.03
CA PHE A 89 -20.94 -2.96 -7.61
C PHE A 89 -21.64 -3.65 -8.77
N ARG A 90 -22.29 -2.90 -9.65
CA ARG A 90 -22.93 -3.44 -10.86
C ARG A 90 -21.93 -3.94 -11.88
N ALA A 91 -20.80 -3.25 -12.06
CA ALA A 91 -19.75 -3.68 -12.97
C ALA A 91 -19.15 -5.02 -12.54
N VAL A 92 -18.83 -5.19 -11.25
CA VAL A 92 -18.29 -6.45 -10.70
C VAL A 92 -19.31 -7.59 -10.73
N SER A 93 -20.61 -7.28 -10.61
CA SER A 93 -21.69 -8.28 -10.65
C SER A 93 -22.19 -8.57 -12.07
N GLY A 94 -21.64 -7.92 -13.08
CA GLY A 94 -22.12 -7.99 -14.46
C GLY A 94 -21.88 -9.34 -15.12
N PRO A 95 -22.64 -9.68 -16.18
CA PRO A 95 -22.49 -10.94 -16.91
C PRO A 95 -21.18 -11.03 -17.70
N SER A 96 -20.50 -9.91 -17.94
CA SER A 96 -19.25 -9.82 -18.71
C SER A 96 -18.01 -10.30 -17.95
N GLY A 97 -18.17 -10.76 -16.70
CA GLY A 97 -17.06 -11.14 -15.81
C GLY A 97 -16.58 -9.97 -14.95
N ARG A 98 -15.61 -10.25 -14.07
CA ARG A 98 -15.03 -9.24 -13.17
C ARG A 98 -14.15 -8.27 -13.96
N PRO A 99 -14.37 -6.95 -13.88
CA PRO A 99 -13.52 -5.98 -14.53
C PRO A 99 -12.18 -5.84 -13.81
N THR A 100 -11.16 -5.33 -14.52
CA THR A 100 -9.97 -4.74 -13.89
C THR A 100 -10.18 -3.24 -13.79
N ILE A 101 -10.38 -2.72 -12.57
CA ILE A 101 -10.71 -1.30 -12.38
C ILE A 101 -9.43 -0.48 -12.28
N LEU A 102 -9.33 0.58 -13.08
CA LEU A 102 -8.16 1.45 -13.14
C LEU A 102 -8.57 2.87 -12.77
N PHE A 103 -8.23 3.32 -11.56
CA PHE A 103 -8.56 4.67 -11.10
C PHE A 103 -7.40 5.65 -11.31
N ASP A 104 -7.55 6.61 -12.20
CA ASP A 104 -6.65 7.76 -12.26
C ASP A 104 -7.14 8.89 -11.34
N GLU A 105 -6.22 9.75 -10.91
CA GLU A 105 -6.50 10.88 -10.00
C GLU A 105 -7.24 10.47 -8.71
N ILE A 106 -6.90 9.31 -8.13
CA ILE A 106 -7.55 8.78 -6.92
C ILE A 106 -7.42 9.73 -5.70
N ASP A 107 -6.47 10.66 -5.72
CA ASP A 107 -6.35 11.73 -4.73
C ASP A 107 -7.51 12.74 -4.76
N THR A 108 -8.27 12.80 -5.85
CA THR A 108 -9.55 13.54 -5.88
C THR A 108 -10.62 12.88 -5.00
N ILE A 109 -10.48 11.57 -4.73
CA ILE A 109 -11.41 10.77 -3.95
C ILE A 109 -10.94 10.58 -2.49
N PHE A 110 -9.63 10.41 -2.27
CA PHE A 110 -9.08 10.15 -0.93
C PHE A 110 -8.04 11.18 -0.46
N GLY A 111 -7.79 12.24 -1.22
CA GLY A 111 -6.84 13.27 -0.83
C GLY A 111 -7.34 14.16 0.31
N PRO A 112 -6.47 15.00 0.90
CA PRO A 112 -6.80 15.82 2.07
C PRO A 112 -7.96 16.80 1.88
N LYS A 113 -8.31 17.12 0.63
CA LYS A 113 -9.41 18.03 0.26
C LYS A 113 -10.67 17.30 -0.20
N ALA A 114 -10.64 15.97 -0.27
CA ALA A 114 -11.79 15.16 -0.64
C ALA A 114 -12.77 15.05 0.54
N GLY A 115 -14.05 14.87 0.24
CA GLY A 115 -15.05 14.53 1.26
C GLY A 115 -14.96 13.08 1.72
N ASP A 116 -15.84 12.68 2.63
CA ASP A 116 -15.93 11.29 3.10
C ASP A 116 -16.42 10.37 1.97
N ASN A 117 -15.53 9.51 1.46
CA ASN A 117 -15.82 8.51 0.42
C ASN A 117 -15.84 7.10 1.01
N GLU A 118 -16.55 6.93 2.12
CA GLU A 118 -16.58 5.69 2.90
C GLU A 118 -17.10 4.48 2.13
N GLU A 119 -18.09 4.68 1.27
CA GLU A 119 -18.62 3.57 0.45
C GLU A 119 -17.58 3.03 -0.52
N LEU A 120 -16.83 3.91 -1.19
CA LEU A 120 -15.77 3.49 -2.11
C LEU A 120 -14.61 2.86 -1.35
N ARG A 121 -14.23 3.43 -0.20
CA ARG A 121 -13.22 2.84 0.69
C ARG A 121 -13.63 1.43 1.12
N GLY A 122 -14.90 1.26 1.50
CA GLY A 122 -15.50 -0.03 1.83
C GLY A 122 -15.43 -1.03 0.68
N PHE A 123 -15.80 -0.62 -0.54
CA PHE A 123 -15.69 -1.45 -1.74
C PHE A 123 -14.24 -1.90 -2.00
N LEU A 124 -13.28 -0.97 -1.98
CA LEU A 124 -11.86 -1.27 -2.23
C LEU A 124 -11.28 -2.20 -1.16
N ASN A 125 -11.63 -1.96 0.11
CA ASN A 125 -11.22 -2.78 1.25
C ASN A 125 -11.87 -4.17 1.22
N ALA A 126 -13.14 -4.31 0.87
CA ALA A 126 -13.80 -5.61 0.79
C ALA A 126 -13.29 -6.42 -0.41
N GLY A 127 -13.14 -5.75 -1.56
CA GLY A 127 -12.83 -6.38 -2.83
C GLY A 127 -11.42 -6.95 -2.98
N HIS A 128 -10.56 -6.85 -1.96
CA HIS A 128 -9.26 -7.53 -1.97
C HIS A 128 -9.40 -9.03 -1.64
N ARG A 129 -10.52 -9.47 -1.07
CA ARG A 129 -10.79 -10.88 -0.77
C ARG A 129 -11.95 -11.40 -1.60
N ARG A 130 -11.85 -12.65 -2.05
CA ARG A 130 -12.84 -13.31 -2.91
C ARG A 130 -14.23 -13.37 -2.30
N THR A 131 -14.30 -13.56 -0.98
CA THR A 131 -15.54 -13.57 -0.19
C THR A 131 -16.08 -12.17 0.13
N GLY A 132 -15.36 -11.12 -0.27
CA GLY A 132 -15.73 -9.73 0.00
C GLY A 132 -17.01 -9.32 -0.71
N VAL A 133 -18.07 -9.10 0.07
CA VAL A 133 -19.35 -8.57 -0.38
C VAL A 133 -19.70 -7.29 0.37
N THR A 134 -20.49 -6.43 -0.27
CA THR A 134 -21.13 -5.29 0.35
C THR A 134 -22.64 -5.45 0.26
N TYR A 135 -23.34 -5.30 1.38
CA TYR A 135 -24.79 -5.34 1.40
C TYR A 135 -25.39 -3.97 1.08
N ARG A 136 -26.43 -3.96 0.24
CA ARG A 136 -27.21 -2.77 -0.10
C ARG A 136 -28.69 -3.10 -0.06
N CYS A 137 -29.50 -2.17 0.44
CA CYS A 137 -30.94 -2.23 0.25
C CYS A 137 -31.26 -1.80 -1.18
N ILE A 138 -32.08 -2.61 -1.88
CA ILE A 138 -32.59 -2.29 -3.21
C ILE A 138 -34.11 -2.41 -3.18
N GLY A 139 -34.76 -1.46 -3.85
CA GLY A 139 -36.20 -1.42 -4.07
C GLY A 139 -36.72 0.01 -4.03
N ASP A 140 -37.97 0.20 -4.43
CA ASP A 140 -38.68 1.48 -4.30
C ASP A 140 -39.77 1.37 -3.23
N GLY A 141 -39.90 2.41 -2.39
CA GLY A 141 -40.93 2.48 -1.35
C GLY A 141 -40.83 1.35 -0.33
N GLY A 142 -41.95 0.68 -0.06
CA GLY A 142 -42.08 -0.35 1.00
C GLY A 142 -41.47 -1.72 0.69
N ASN A 143 -41.01 -1.97 -0.54
CA ASN A 143 -40.44 -3.26 -0.95
C ASN A 143 -38.90 -3.19 -1.00
N GLN A 144 -38.27 -2.90 0.15
CA GLN A 144 -36.81 -2.94 0.28
C GLN A 144 -36.33 -4.37 0.55
N THR A 145 -35.38 -4.85 -0.24
CA THR A 145 -34.70 -6.13 0.00
C THR A 145 -33.21 -5.91 0.17
N VAL A 146 -32.58 -6.66 1.08
CA VAL A 146 -31.13 -6.62 1.27
C VAL A 146 -30.50 -7.56 0.24
N GLN A 147 -29.62 -7.01 -0.59
CA GLN A 147 -28.87 -7.79 -1.58
C GLN A 147 -27.37 -7.68 -1.31
N ALA A 148 -26.68 -8.81 -1.45
CA ALA A 148 -25.22 -8.87 -1.42
C ALA A 148 -24.65 -8.53 -2.81
N PHE A 149 -23.69 -7.62 -2.85
CA PHE A 149 -22.93 -7.28 -4.05
C PHE A 149 -21.48 -7.71 -3.91
N PRO A 150 -20.95 -8.59 -4.78
CA PRO A 150 -19.53 -8.91 -4.79
C PRO A 150 -18.69 -7.66 -5.07
N SER A 151 -17.54 -7.57 -4.39
CA SER A 151 -16.57 -6.48 -4.59
C SER A 151 -15.22 -6.99 -5.12
N TYR A 152 -15.03 -8.31 -5.17
CA TYR A 152 -13.76 -8.92 -5.59
C TYR A 152 -13.45 -8.66 -7.07
N CYS A 153 -12.38 -7.91 -7.32
CA CYS A 153 -11.89 -7.53 -8.64
C CYS A 153 -10.43 -7.06 -8.52
N ALA A 154 -9.66 -7.11 -9.61
CA ALA A 154 -8.35 -6.47 -9.66
C ALA A 154 -8.52 -4.94 -9.72
N VAL A 155 -7.68 -4.20 -8.99
CA VAL A 155 -7.74 -2.73 -8.96
C VAL A 155 -6.34 -2.15 -8.99
N ALA A 156 -6.08 -1.24 -9.93
CA ALA A 156 -4.93 -0.36 -9.92
C ALA A 156 -5.37 1.10 -9.75
N VAL A 157 -4.56 1.90 -9.04
CA VAL A 157 -4.84 3.31 -8.78
C VAL A 157 -3.61 4.18 -9.04
N ALA A 158 -3.84 5.42 -9.45
CA ALA A 158 -2.83 6.45 -9.58
C ALA A 158 -3.30 7.72 -8.88
N GLY A 159 -2.41 8.35 -8.10
CA GLY A 159 -2.73 9.62 -7.46
C GLY A 159 -1.57 10.30 -6.76
N LEU A 160 -1.84 11.52 -6.30
CA LEU A 160 -0.92 12.31 -5.51
C LEU A 160 -0.92 11.90 -4.03
N GLY A 161 0.25 12.01 -3.40
CA GLY A 161 0.40 11.80 -1.96
C GLY A 161 0.26 10.35 -1.52
N SER A 162 -0.69 10.08 -0.63
CA SER A 162 -0.93 8.78 0.00
C SER A 162 -2.38 8.35 -0.15
N LEU A 163 -2.61 7.04 -0.01
CA LEU A 163 -3.94 6.46 0.12
C LEU A 163 -4.25 6.25 1.61
N PRO A 164 -5.53 5.98 1.97
CA PRO A 164 -5.85 5.48 3.30
C PRO A 164 -5.06 4.21 3.63
N ASP A 165 -4.59 4.07 4.88
CA ASP A 165 -3.75 2.94 5.32
C ASP A 165 -4.39 1.57 5.06
N THR A 166 -5.73 1.49 5.16
CA THR A 166 -6.46 0.26 4.87
C THR A 166 -6.29 -0.18 3.41
N ILE A 167 -6.14 0.75 2.47
CA ILE A 167 -5.88 0.44 1.07
C ILE A 167 -4.38 0.21 0.86
N MET A 168 -3.52 1.07 1.45
CA MET A 168 -2.05 0.96 1.30
C MET A 168 -1.51 -0.40 1.76
N THR A 169 -1.98 -0.90 2.92
CA THR A 169 -1.54 -2.19 3.46
C THR A 169 -1.98 -3.40 2.62
N ARG A 170 -2.86 -3.20 1.64
CA ARG A 170 -3.33 -4.20 0.67
C ARG A 170 -2.79 -3.94 -0.74
N SER A 171 -1.83 -3.02 -0.87
CA SER A 171 -1.31 -2.56 -2.15
C SER A 171 0.16 -2.90 -2.33
N VAL A 172 0.54 -3.25 -3.55
CA VAL A 172 1.90 -3.07 -4.06
C VAL A 172 2.05 -1.60 -4.46
N ILE A 173 2.88 -0.87 -3.72
CA ILE A 173 3.01 0.58 -3.89
C ILE A 173 4.27 0.89 -4.72
N ILE A 174 4.06 1.49 -5.88
CA ILE A 174 5.13 2.03 -6.73
C ILE A 174 5.22 3.54 -6.50
N ARG A 175 6.25 3.97 -5.76
CA ARG A 175 6.51 5.40 -5.48
C ARG A 175 7.20 6.05 -6.66
N MET A 176 6.41 6.63 -7.55
CA MET A 176 6.85 7.27 -8.78
C MET A 176 7.62 8.57 -8.48
N ARG A 177 8.65 8.84 -9.29
CA ARG A 177 9.41 10.09 -9.29
C ARG A 177 9.43 10.67 -10.70
N ARG A 178 9.63 11.98 -10.83
CA ARG A 178 9.84 12.59 -12.14
C ARG A 178 11.08 11.96 -12.78
N LYS A 179 10.97 11.62 -14.06
CA LYS A 179 12.12 11.13 -14.83
C LYS A 179 13.25 12.15 -14.77
N GLY A 180 14.46 11.66 -14.54
CA GLY A 180 15.68 12.45 -14.62
C GLY A 180 15.94 12.91 -16.05
N ARG A 181 16.79 13.92 -16.21
CA ARG A 181 17.14 14.49 -17.53
C ARG A 181 17.76 13.45 -18.48
N ASN A 182 18.38 12.41 -17.92
CA ASN A 182 19.06 11.34 -18.66
C ASN A 182 18.18 10.10 -18.86
N GLU A 183 17.01 10.03 -18.22
CA GLU A 183 16.08 8.92 -18.38
C GLU A 183 15.16 9.20 -19.57
N ARG A 184 15.31 8.40 -20.62
CA ARG A 184 14.53 8.51 -21.86
C ARG A 184 13.63 7.30 -22.02
N VAL A 185 12.38 7.58 -22.38
CA VAL A 185 11.38 6.58 -22.75
C VAL A 185 10.74 7.00 -24.07
N GLU A 186 10.21 6.02 -24.77
CA GLU A 186 9.46 6.21 -26.00
C GLU A 186 8.16 6.98 -25.71
N PRO A 187 7.77 7.96 -26.54
CA PRO A 187 6.47 8.60 -26.40
C PRO A 187 5.34 7.63 -26.76
N TYR A 188 4.62 7.11 -25.75
CA TYR A 188 3.43 6.30 -26.02
C TYR A 188 2.34 7.12 -26.72
N ARG A 189 1.71 6.47 -27.69
CA ARG A 189 0.60 6.95 -28.52
C ARG A 189 -0.38 5.80 -28.68
N ALA A 190 -1.58 5.90 -28.11
CA ALA A 190 -2.59 4.84 -28.15
C ALA A 190 -2.80 4.29 -29.58
N ARG A 191 -3.07 5.18 -30.55
CA ARG A 191 -3.26 4.84 -31.97
C ARG A 191 -2.17 3.98 -32.63
N ILE A 192 -0.96 3.92 -32.06
CA ILE A 192 0.18 3.17 -32.61
C ILE A 192 0.44 1.92 -31.76
N HIS A 193 0.40 2.07 -30.44
CA HIS A 193 0.97 1.08 -29.52
C HIS A 193 -0.08 0.22 -28.81
N GLU A 194 -1.34 0.67 -28.76
CA GLU A 194 -2.41 -0.05 -28.05
C GLU A 194 -2.63 -1.46 -28.63
N ALA A 195 -2.56 -1.61 -29.96
CA ALA A 195 -2.64 -2.90 -30.62
C ALA A 195 -1.46 -3.84 -30.28
N GLU A 196 -0.30 -3.31 -29.87
CA GLU A 196 0.80 -4.12 -29.35
C GLU A 196 0.50 -4.60 -27.93
N GLY A 197 0.04 -3.70 -27.04
CA GLY A 197 -0.38 -4.06 -25.69
C GLY A 197 -1.50 -5.10 -25.68
N HIS A 198 -2.53 -4.93 -26.52
CA HIS A 198 -3.62 -5.89 -26.65
C HIS A 198 -3.15 -7.28 -27.10
N ARG A 199 -2.14 -7.37 -27.98
CA ARG A 199 -1.56 -8.67 -28.36
C ARG A 199 -0.86 -9.35 -27.17
N LEU A 200 -0.19 -8.59 -26.32
CA LEU A 200 0.39 -9.11 -25.08
C LEU A 200 -0.70 -9.54 -24.08
N ARG A 201 -1.75 -8.74 -23.91
CA ARG A 201 -2.93 -9.10 -23.09
C ARG A 201 -3.55 -10.42 -23.53
N ASP A 202 -3.78 -10.58 -24.84
CA ASP A 202 -4.44 -11.78 -25.36
C ASP A 202 -3.53 -13.02 -25.18
N ARG A 203 -2.21 -12.85 -25.26
CA ARG A 203 -1.23 -13.91 -24.93
C ARG A 203 -1.16 -14.20 -23.44
N LEU A 204 -1.25 -13.19 -22.57
CA LEU A 204 -1.36 -13.37 -21.12
C LEU A 204 -2.62 -14.16 -20.75
N ALA A 205 -3.75 -13.86 -21.38
CA ALA A 205 -5.00 -14.60 -21.18
C ALA A 205 -4.87 -16.06 -21.62
N GLN A 206 -4.23 -16.33 -22.77
CA GLN A 206 -3.97 -17.70 -23.22
C GLN A 206 -3.01 -18.46 -22.32
N TRP A 207 -1.94 -17.81 -21.85
CA TRP A 207 -1.00 -18.39 -20.91
C TRP A 207 -1.66 -18.66 -19.55
N ALA A 208 -2.49 -17.73 -19.05
CA ALA A 208 -3.24 -17.90 -17.81
C ALA A 208 -4.14 -19.13 -17.84
N GLU A 209 -4.78 -19.43 -18.98
CA GLU A 209 -5.58 -20.64 -19.12
C GLU A 209 -4.72 -21.92 -19.05
N GLN A 210 -3.49 -21.90 -19.60
CA GLN A 210 -2.54 -23.01 -19.50
C GLN A 210 -1.99 -23.17 -18.07
N ALA A 211 -1.76 -22.05 -17.37
CA ALA A 211 -1.19 -21.99 -16.04
C ALA A 211 -2.19 -22.28 -14.91
N ARG A 212 -3.50 -22.07 -15.14
CA ARG A 212 -4.56 -22.14 -14.12
C ARG A 212 -4.46 -23.37 -13.21
N ALA A 213 -4.28 -24.56 -13.78
CA ALA A 213 -4.22 -25.81 -13.01
C ALA A 213 -3.01 -25.89 -12.06
N GLN A 214 -1.92 -25.20 -12.39
CA GLN A 214 -0.73 -25.13 -11.53
C GLN A 214 -0.89 -24.06 -10.44
N VAL A 215 -1.68 -23.01 -10.69
CA VAL A 215 -1.81 -21.85 -9.80
C VAL A 215 -2.81 -22.09 -8.67
N VAL A 216 -3.96 -22.73 -8.95
CA VAL A 216 -5.12 -22.80 -8.02
C VAL A 216 -4.77 -23.38 -6.63
N ASP A 217 -3.86 -24.36 -6.57
CA ASP A 217 -3.48 -25.02 -5.31
C ASP A 217 -2.01 -24.78 -4.93
N ALA A 218 -1.33 -23.82 -5.59
CA ALA A 218 0.08 -23.56 -5.36
C ALA A 218 0.32 -22.53 -4.26
N TRP A 219 1.17 -22.90 -3.30
CA TRP A 219 1.70 -21.98 -2.29
C TRP A 219 3.18 -21.69 -2.53
N PRO A 220 3.55 -20.41 -2.76
CA PRO A 220 4.93 -20.04 -2.99
C PRO A 220 5.68 -19.94 -1.66
N ASP A 221 6.98 -20.24 -1.69
CA ASP A 221 7.85 -19.98 -0.55
C ASP A 221 8.00 -18.46 -0.34
N MET A 222 7.47 -17.97 0.78
CA MET A 222 7.50 -16.56 1.16
C MET A 222 8.89 -16.14 1.66
N PRO A 223 9.39 -14.95 1.32
CA PRO A 223 10.64 -14.43 1.88
C PRO A 223 10.56 -14.20 3.39
N ASP A 224 11.68 -14.37 4.09
CA ASP A 224 11.79 -14.13 5.54
C ASP A 224 11.30 -12.72 5.94
N GLY A 225 10.45 -12.66 6.96
CA GLY A 225 9.91 -11.41 7.50
C GLY A 225 8.77 -10.77 6.67
N VAL A 226 8.32 -11.43 5.59
CA VAL A 226 7.09 -11.09 4.87
C VAL A 226 5.95 -11.95 5.41
N THR A 227 5.23 -11.41 6.40
CA THR A 227 4.11 -12.07 7.08
C THR A 227 2.83 -11.25 6.96
N ASP A 228 1.69 -11.84 7.33
CA ASP A 228 0.40 -11.16 7.44
C ASP A 228 -0.03 -10.46 6.14
N ARG A 229 -0.43 -9.18 6.19
CA ARG A 229 -0.92 -8.45 5.00
C ARG A 229 0.10 -8.39 3.86
N PRO A 230 1.40 -8.10 4.09
CA PRO A 230 2.41 -8.26 3.06
C PRO A 230 2.41 -9.62 2.38
N ALA A 231 2.20 -10.71 3.13
CA ALA A 231 2.10 -12.05 2.55
C ALA A 231 0.85 -12.21 1.69
N ASP A 232 -0.33 -11.83 2.21
CA ASP A 232 -1.61 -11.84 1.45
C ASP A 232 -1.52 -11.04 0.13
N VAL A 233 -0.69 -9.99 0.08
CA VAL A 233 -0.49 -9.12 -1.10
C VAL A 233 0.47 -9.75 -2.11
N TRP A 234 1.55 -10.37 -1.63
CA TRP A 234 2.62 -10.86 -2.50
C TRP A 234 2.46 -12.31 -2.94
N GLU A 235 1.69 -13.12 -2.20
CA GLU A 235 1.43 -14.51 -2.54
C GLU A 235 0.95 -14.68 -4.00
N PRO A 236 -0.08 -13.95 -4.51
CA PRO A 236 -0.48 -14.12 -5.90
C PRO A 236 0.61 -13.80 -6.92
N LEU A 237 1.44 -12.79 -6.65
CA LEU A 237 2.52 -12.39 -7.57
C LEU A 237 3.67 -13.39 -7.55
N LEU A 238 3.99 -13.95 -6.38
CA LEU A 238 5.01 -15.00 -6.24
C LEU A 238 4.54 -16.30 -6.88
N THR A 239 3.28 -16.71 -6.72
CA THR A 239 2.73 -17.89 -7.41
C THR A 239 2.78 -17.74 -8.93
N VAL A 240 2.45 -16.56 -9.47
CA VAL A 240 2.57 -16.26 -10.90
C VAL A 240 4.04 -16.38 -11.36
N ALA A 241 4.98 -15.86 -10.58
CA ALA A 241 6.40 -15.93 -10.90
C ALA A 241 6.94 -17.37 -10.89
N ASP A 242 6.56 -18.15 -9.87
CA ASP A 242 6.92 -19.57 -9.73
C ASP A 242 6.36 -20.40 -10.89
N THR A 243 5.13 -20.12 -11.30
CA THR A 243 4.49 -20.79 -12.45
C THR A 243 5.11 -20.39 -13.79
N ALA A 244 5.49 -19.12 -13.95
CA ALA A 244 6.14 -18.64 -15.17
C ALA A 244 7.55 -19.22 -15.34
N GLY A 245 8.27 -19.44 -14.23
CA GLY A 245 9.62 -20.03 -14.23
C GLY A 245 10.71 -19.09 -14.75
N GLY A 246 11.81 -19.66 -15.24
CA GLY A 246 12.99 -18.91 -15.63
C GLY A 246 13.60 -18.14 -14.45
N THR A 247 13.91 -16.85 -14.65
CA THR A 247 14.46 -15.99 -13.58
C THR A 247 13.38 -15.31 -12.72
N TRP A 248 12.10 -15.42 -13.10
CA TRP A 248 11.00 -14.73 -12.41
C TRP A 248 10.84 -15.12 -10.93
N PRO A 249 10.94 -16.41 -10.53
CA PRO A 249 10.85 -16.81 -9.12
C PRO A 249 11.80 -16.05 -8.21
N GLN A 250 13.06 -15.89 -8.64
CA GLN A 250 14.09 -15.19 -7.88
C GLN A 250 13.83 -13.68 -7.87
N ARG A 251 13.62 -13.08 -9.05
CA ARG A 251 13.38 -11.64 -9.20
C ARG A 251 12.15 -11.18 -8.42
N ALA A 252 11.10 -12.00 -8.36
CA ALA A 252 9.87 -11.70 -7.64
C ALA A 252 10.09 -11.66 -6.12
N ARG A 253 10.89 -12.58 -5.56
CA ARG A 253 11.26 -12.59 -4.14
C ARG A 253 12.13 -11.39 -3.77
N GLU A 254 13.12 -11.07 -4.61
CA GLU A 254 13.94 -9.85 -4.46
C GLU A 254 13.07 -8.59 -4.51
N ALA A 255 12.10 -8.55 -5.44
CA ALA A 255 11.17 -7.43 -5.56
C ALA A 255 10.22 -7.31 -4.36
N CYS A 256 9.72 -8.44 -3.86
CA CYS A 256 8.88 -8.52 -2.66
C CYS A 256 9.60 -7.89 -1.46
N VAL A 257 10.81 -8.35 -1.15
CA VAL A 257 11.60 -7.84 -0.02
C VAL A 257 11.88 -6.35 -0.19
N ALA A 258 12.29 -5.92 -1.39
CA ALA A 258 12.61 -4.51 -1.65
C ALA A 258 11.39 -3.59 -1.46
N LEU A 259 10.23 -3.96 -2.01
CA LEU A 259 9.02 -3.15 -1.97
C LEU A 259 8.32 -3.18 -0.60
N VAL A 260 8.33 -4.32 0.11
CA VAL A 260 7.83 -4.41 1.49
C VAL A 260 8.72 -3.60 2.44
N LYS A 261 10.04 -3.63 2.26
CA LYS A 261 10.95 -2.79 3.04
C LYS A 261 10.72 -1.30 2.75
N ALA A 262 10.54 -0.93 1.48
CA ALA A 262 10.28 0.44 1.07
C ALA A 262 8.93 0.97 1.56
N SER A 263 7.90 0.12 1.67
CA SER A 263 6.60 0.51 2.21
C SER A 263 6.68 0.78 3.72
N ARG A 264 7.42 -0.04 4.48
CA ARG A 264 7.69 0.19 5.91
C ARG A 264 8.52 1.45 6.16
N ALA A 265 9.52 1.74 5.33
CA ALA A 265 10.36 2.94 5.49
C ALA A 265 9.62 4.25 5.17
N ASN A 266 8.62 4.19 4.29
CA ASN A 266 7.76 5.33 3.95
C ASN A 266 6.50 5.44 4.81
N ASP A 267 6.30 4.48 5.72
CA ASP A 267 5.44 4.67 6.87
C ASP A 267 6.15 5.69 7.76
N LYS A 268 6.04 6.97 7.38
CA LYS A 268 6.19 8.08 8.32
C LYS A 268 5.09 7.79 9.32
N GLY A 269 5.42 6.98 10.34
CA GLY A 269 4.44 6.28 11.14
C GLY A 269 3.33 7.22 11.53
N SER A 270 2.10 6.69 11.61
CA SER A 270 0.95 7.46 12.06
C SER A 270 1.34 8.39 13.21
N LEU A 271 0.72 9.58 13.31
CA LEU A 271 1.04 10.52 14.40
C LEU A 271 1.12 9.83 15.78
N GLY A 272 0.35 8.75 16.01
CA GLY A 272 0.48 7.90 17.20
C GLY A 272 1.80 7.11 17.29
N ILE A 273 2.29 6.47 16.22
CA ILE A 273 3.60 5.78 16.23
C ILE A 273 4.73 6.79 16.44
N ARG A 274 4.65 7.95 15.80
CA ARG A 274 5.60 9.04 16.04
C ARG A 274 5.57 9.51 17.49
N LEU A 275 4.38 9.68 18.07
CA LEU A 275 4.20 10.00 19.50
C LEU A 275 4.85 8.94 20.39
N LEU A 276 4.59 7.65 20.14
CA LEU A 276 5.19 6.56 20.91
C LEU A 276 6.72 6.56 20.80
N THR A 277 7.25 6.82 19.61
CA THR A 277 8.70 6.87 19.35
C THR A 277 9.35 8.06 20.06
N ASP A 278 8.78 9.25 19.94
CA ASP A 278 9.29 10.45 20.64
C ASP A 278 9.18 10.29 22.17
N LEU A 279 8.12 9.62 22.65
CA LEU A 279 8.00 9.26 24.06
C LEU A 279 9.13 8.35 24.54
N ARG A 280 9.47 7.32 23.74
CA ARG A 280 10.54 6.36 24.04
C ARG A 280 11.93 6.98 23.98
N ASP A 281 12.21 7.70 22.89
CA ASP A 281 13.57 8.08 22.47
C ASP A 281 13.99 9.47 22.96
N HIS A 282 13.05 10.32 23.36
CA HIS A 282 13.33 11.70 23.75
C HIS A 282 12.71 12.12 25.09
N VAL A 283 11.51 11.64 25.42
CA VAL A 283 10.77 12.15 26.59
C VAL A 283 10.98 11.30 27.84
N MET A 284 10.93 9.96 27.73
CA MET A 284 10.95 9.01 28.84
C MET A 284 12.22 8.16 28.90
N VAL A 285 13.29 8.56 28.19
CA VAL A 285 14.58 7.85 28.21
C VAL A 285 15.11 7.73 29.63
N GLY A 286 15.20 6.51 30.14
CA GLY A 286 15.67 6.22 31.49
C GLY A 286 14.75 6.72 32.61
N ILE A 287 13.46 6.99 32.33
CA ILE A 287 12.49 7.51 33.31
C ILE A 287 11.30 6.56 33.43
N ASP A 288 11.11 6.00 34.63
CA ASP A 288 10.04 5.02 34.88
C ASP A 288 8.62 5.62 34.83
N ARG A 289 8.48 6.90 35.20
CA ARG A 289 7.19 7.60 35.24
C ARG A 289 7.38 9.10 35.10
N LEU A 290 6.50 9.75 34.35
CA LEU A 290 6.59 11.21 34.11
C LEU A 290 5.19 11.86 34.18
N PRO A 291 5.04 12.98 34.93
CA PRO A 291 3.79 13.75 34.94
C PRO A 291 3.41 14.23 33.54
N THR A 292 2.10 14.28 33.25
CA THR A 292 1.59 14.70 31.94
C THR A 292 2.10 16.09 31.53
N VAL A 293 2.20 17.01 32.48
CA VAL A 293 2.72 18.37 32.23
C VAL A 293 4.15 18.31 31.70
N ALA A 294 5.03 17.55 32.36
CA ALA A 294 6.42 17.40 31.93
C ALA A 294 6.56 16.64 30.59
N ILE A 295 5.65 15.69 30.31
CA ILE A 295 5.58 15.03 29.00
C ILE A 295 5.27 16.06 27.91
N LEU A 296 4.23 16.87 28.11
CA LEU A 296 3.81 17.88 27.14
C LEU A 296 4.89 18.95 26.93
N ASP A 297 5.53 19.40 28.00
CA ASP A 297 6.63 20.38 27.91
C ASP A 297 7.77 19.84 27.04
N ARG A 298 8.18 18.58 27.25
CA ARG A 298 9.25 17.95 26.47
C ARG A 298 8.85 17.70 25.03
N LEU A 299 7.64 17.18 24.78
CA LEU A 299 7.15 16.94 23.42
C LEU A 299 7.06 18.24 22.62
N ASN A 300 6.45 19.28 23.20
CA ASN A 300 6.31 20.59 22.53
C ASN A 300 7.64 21.32 22.33
N ALA A 301 8.72 20.89 23.00
CA ALA A 301 10.07 21.44 22.82
C ALA A 301 10.90 20.70 21.75
N LEU A 302 10.36 19.66 21.12
CA LEU A 302 11.05 18.96 20.03
C LEU A 302 10.90 19.73 18.72
N ASP A 303 11.94 20.46 18.31
CA ASP A 303 11.95 21.31 17.11
C ASP A 303 11.63 20.54 15.82
N ASP A 304 12.12 19.30 15.70
CA ASP A 304 11.91 18.46 14.51
C ASP A 304 10.56 17.71 14.53
N ALA A 305 9.74 17.88 15.58
CA ALA A 305 8.48 17.15 15.80
C ALA A 305 7.24 18.06 15.71
N PRO A 306 6.07 17.51 15.33
CA PRO A 306 4.88 18.32 15.03
C PRO A 306 4.13 18.75 16.30
N TRP A 307 4.65 18.47 17.50
CA TRP A 307 3.90 18.62 18.74
C TRP A 307 3.60 20.07 19.08
N ALA A 308 4.56 20.98 18.84
CA ALA A 308 4.40 22.41 19.07
C ALA A 308 3.30 23.05 18.18
N ASP A 309 3.04 22.48 17.00
CA ASP A 309 2.04 22.96 16.06
C ASP A 309 1.30 21.80 15.39
N LEU A 310 0.42 21.15 16.16
CA LEU A 310 -0.43 20.07 15.67
C LEU A 310 -1.76 20.64 15.14
N GLY A 311 -1.72 21.17 13.92
CA GLY A 311 -2.88 21.75 13.25
C GLY A 311 -3.27 23.12 13.82
N GLY A 312 -2.30 24.02 13.97
CA GLY A 312 -2.43 25.38 14.47
C GLY A 312 -2.41 25.51 15.99
N LYS A 313 -2.19 24.41 16.73
CA LYS A 313 -2.22 24.38 18.20
C LYS A 313 -1.22 23.38 18.77
N PRO A 314 -0.52 23.72 19.87
CA PRO A 314 0.33 22.77 20.59
C PRO A 314 -0.41 21.53 21.06
N LEU A 315 0.30 20.43 21.24
CA LEU A 315 -0.23 19.22 21.84
C LEU A 315 -0.68 19.51 23.28
N ASP A 316 -1.93 19.15 23.59
CA ASP A 316 -2.54 19.34 24.90
C ASP A 316 -2.83 17.99 25.59
N ASN A 317 -3.14 18.05 26.89
CA ASN A 317 -3.45 16.85 27.70
C ASN A 317 -4.58 16.00 27.09
N ARG A 318 -5.62 16.65 26.57
CA ARG A 318 -6.79 15.95 26.02
C ARG A 318 -6.44 15.20 24.74
N ARG A 319 -5.62 15.79 23.87
CA ARG A 319 -5.12 15.16 22.64
C ARG A 319 -4.14 14.03 22.97
N LEU A 320 -3.18 14.27 23.86
CA LEU A 320 -2.24 13.24 24.30
C LEU A 320 -2.97 12.01 24.87
N SER A 321 -3.92 12.23 25.78
CA SER A 321 -4.69 11.12 26.38
C SER A 321 -5.53 10.36 25.36
N ARG A 322 -6.08 11.05 24.34
CA ARG A 322 -6.84 10.39 23.28
C ARG A 322 -5.94 9.53 22.40
N MET A 323 -4.80 10.08 21.97
CA MET A 323 -3.84 9.40 21.11
C MET A 323 -3.23 8.17 21.82
N LEU A 324 -2.90 8.27 23.11
CA LEU A 324 -2.37 7.14 23.86
C LEU A 324 -3.42 6.07 24.15
N ALA A 325 -4.68 6.44 24.37
CA ALA A 325 -5.77 5.48 24.62
C ALA A 325 -6.14 4.63 23.40
N GLU A 326 -5.61 4.94 22.21
CA GLU A 326 -5.73 4.07 21.01
C GLU A 326 -4.83 2.84 21.08
N TYR A 327 -3.84 2.84 21.99
CA TYR A 327 -2.91 1.73 22.22
C TYR A 327 -3.26 0.97 23.50
N MET A 328 -2.81 -0.29 23.56
CA MET A 328 -3.08 -1.20 24.67
C MET A 328 -1.81 -1.47 25.49
N THR A 329 -1.99 -1.68 26.79
CA THR A 329 -0.98 -2.24 27.70
C THR A 329 -0.83 -3.74 27.46
N ALA A 330 0.18 -4.37 28.09
CA ALA A 330 0.38 -5.82 28.06
C ALA A 330 -0.83 -6.62 28.60
N ASP A 331 -1.62 -6.02 29.51
CA ASP A 331 -2.83 -6.60 30.09
C ASP A 331 -4.08 -6.34 29.23
N ASN A 332 -3.91 -5.82 28.00
CA ASN A 332 -4.96 -5.48 27.05
C ASN A 332 -5.95 -4.41 27.57
N GLU A 333 -5.45 -3.46 28.35
CA GLU A 333 -6.20 -2.26 28.77
C GLU A 333 -5.71 -1.02 27.99
N PRO A 334 -6.58 -0.04 27.68
CA PRO A 334 -6.14 1.19 27.03
C PRO A 334 -5.09 1.93 27.87
N ILE A 335 -4.05 2.47 27.22
CA ILE A 335 -3.02 3.26 27.91
C ILE A 335 -3.64 4.57 28.42
N THR A 336 -3.74 4.73 29.74
CA THR A 336 -4.34 5.89 30.39
C THR A 336 -3.44 6.51 31.45
N SER A 337 -3.67 7.77 31.77
CA SER A 337 -2.89 8.45 32.80
C SER A 337 -3.22 7.92 34.21
N ARG A 338 -2.17 7.66 34.99
CA ARG A 338 -2.24 7.17 36.37
C ARG A 338 -1.77 8.23 37.36
N ASN A 339 -2.14 8.03 38.62
CA ASN A 339 -1.67 8.89 39.71
C ASN A 339 -0.18 8.65 39.98
N ILE A 340 0.60 9.72 40.02
CA ILE A 340 2.03 9.76 40.35
C ILE A 340 2.16 10.53 41.67
N LYS A 341 2.51 9.82 42.75
CA LYS A 341 2.83 10.43 44.04
C LYS A 341 4.18 11.13 43.97
N THR A 342 4.21 12.41 44.34
CA THR A 342 5.41 13.25 44.52
C THR A 342 5.46 13.75 45.96
N ALA A 343 6.57 14.39 46.37
CA ALA A 343 6.85 14.81 47.76
C ALA A 343 5.99 15.99 48.27
N GLY A 344 4.68 15.98 47.98
CA GLY A 344 3.73 17.00 48.40
C GLY A 344 2.43 17.05 47.59
N SER A 345 2.36 16.35 46.44
CA SER A 345 1.15 16.34 45.60
C SER A 345 1.00 15.03 44.80
N VAL A 346 -0.22 14.79 44.32
CA VAL A 346 -0.53 13.72 43.38
C VAL A 346 -0.78 14.34 42.02
N LEU A 347 0.06 14.00 41.04
CA LEU A 347 -0.07 14.43 39.65
C LEU A 347 -0.58 13.30 38.78
N LYS A 348 -1.24 13.61 37.66
CA LYS A 348 -1.51 12.63 36.60
C LYS A 348 -0.31 12.52 35.67
N GLY A 349 -0.01 11.31 35.20
CA GLY A 349 1.06 11.05 34.25
C GLY A 349 1.07 9.62 33.75
N TYR A 350 2.13 9.24 33.05
CA TYR A 350 2.26 7.93 32.41
C TYR A 350 3.47 7.19 32.96
N TYR A 351 3.37 5.87 33.00
CA TYR A 351 4.43 4.96 33.41
C TYR A 351 5.03 4.30 32.16
N ALA A 352 6.36 4.20 32.11
CA ALA A 352 7.06 3.54 31.02
C ALA A 352 6.65 2.07 30.87
N THR A 353 6.31 1.41 31.99
CA THR A 353 5.80 0.03 32.00
C THR A 353 4.50 -0.13 31.21
N ASP A 354 3.62 0.85 31.26
CA ASP A 354 2.32 0.81 30.58
C ASP A 354 2.50 1.07 29.07
N LEU A 355 3.58 1.76 28.68
CA LEU A 355 3.95 2.06 27.30
C LEU A 355 4.86 1.00 26.67
N TRP A 356 5.46 0.11 27.47
CA TRP A 356 6.50 -0.81 27.00
C TRP A 356 6.04 -1.75 25.89
N ASP A 357 4.87 -2.37 26.04
CA ASP A 357 4.32 -3.27 25.02
C ASP A 357 4.04 -2.53 23.71
N ALA A 358 3.48 -1.32 23.79
CA ALA A 358 3.29 -0.46 22.62
C ALA A 358 4.62 -0.06 21.97
N TRP A 359 5.64 0.31 22.75
CA TRP A 359 6.97 0.60 22.23
C TRP A 359 7.60 -0.61 21.53
N ALA A 360 7.48 -1.81 22.10
CA ALA A 360 8.03 -3.03 21.53
C ALA A 360 7.35 -3.43 20.21
N ARG A 361 6.04 -3.16 20.08
CA ARG A 361 5.25 -3.53 18.89
C ARG A 361 5.31 -2.52 17.75
N TYR A 362 5.26 -1.24 18.08
CA TYR A 362 4.96 -0.19 17.11
C TYR A 362 6.15 0.71 16.80
N CYS A 363 7.09 0.88 17.73
CA CYS A 363 8.22 1.76 17.49
C CYS A 363 9.31 1.04 16.67
N PRO A 364 9.90 1.69 15.65
CA PRO A 364 11.05 1.14 14.95
C PRO A 364 12.21 0.89 15.92
N PRO A 365 13.14 -0.03 15.61
CA PRO A 365 14.33 -0.20 16.44
C PRO A 365 15.05 1.15 16.60
N PRO A 366 15.52 1.49 17.82
CA PRO A 366 16.23 2.74 18.04
C PRO A 366 17.42 2.82 17.09
N PRO A 367 17.70 3.98 16.49
CA PRO A 367 18.80 4.11 15.54
C PRO A 367 20.12 3.73 16.23
N GLU A 368 20.81 2.72 15.69
CA GLU A 368 22.22 2.52 15.99
C GLU A 368 22.96 3.76 15.46
N SER A 369 23.52 4.58 16.36
CA SER A 369 24.50 5.61 15.97
C SER A 369 25.91 5.07 16.21
N PRO A 370 26.90 5.40 15.35
CA PRO A 370 27.04 6.70 14.71
C PRO A 370 27.09 6.70 13.18
N LEU A 371 26.76 7.87 12.63
CA LEU A 371 26.96 8.35 11.26
C LEU A 371 28.06 7.62 10.47
N PRO A 372 27.83 7.25 9.19
CA PRO A 372 28.93 6.92 8.31
C PRO A 372 29.84 8.16 8.15
N PRO A 373 31.17 8.01 8.15
CA PRO A 373 32.09 9.13 7.99
C PRO A 373 31.79 9.86 6.68
N LEU A 374 31.81 11.19 6.74
CA LEU A 374 31.77 12.03 5.54
C LEU A 374 32.87 11.56 4.58
N PRO A 375 32.60 11.44 3.26
CA PRO A 375 33.64 11.15 2.30
C PRO A 375 34.72 12.22 2.42
N GLY A 376 35.93 11.80 2.79
CA GLY A 376 37.07 12.70 2.98
C GLY A 376 37.33 13.48 1.70
N THR A 377 37.46 14.79 1.84
CA THR A 377 38.02 15.65 0.81
C THR A 377 39.50 15.31 0.67
N GLU A 378 39.82 14.36 -0.21
CA GLU A 378 41.17 14.24 -0.75
C GLU A 378 41.43 15.47 -1.62
N ASN A 379 42.02 16.48 -0.99
CA ASN A 379 42.73 17.53 -1.72
C ASN A 379 43.94 16.86 -2.41
N LEU A 380 43.83 16.68 -3.73
CA LEU A 380 44.97 16.51 -4.61
C LEU A 380 45.84 17.78 -4.53
N ALA A 381 47.04 17.63 -4.00
CA ALA A 381 48.17 18.53 -4.21
C ALA A 381 49.24 17.79 -5.02
#